data_AF-A0A6B3HZ74-F1
#
_entry.id   AF-A0A6B3HZ74-F1
#
_cell.length_a   1.000
_cell.length_b   1.000
_cell.length_c   1.000
_cell.angle_alpha   90.00
_cell.angle_beta   90.00
_cell.angle_gamma   90.00
#
_symmetry.space_group_name_H-M   'P 1'
#
loop_
_entity.id
_entity.type
_entity.pdbx_description
1 polymer ?
#
loop_
_entity_poly.entity_id
_entity_poly.type
_entity_poly.pdbx_seq_one_letter_code
_entity_poly.pdbx_strand_id
1 'polypeptide(L)'
;DWPGALLAERLDVSPRTVRRDVDRLRELGYPVVAMKGPDGGYRLDAGTELPPLLFDDEQAVALAVALQIATTTGAGIEEAAARALNTVRQVLPARLRHRVDTLRVTAVDRPAIRPEP
;
A
#
# COMPACT_ATOMS: atom_id res chain seq x y z
N ASP A 1 -4.85 -5.25 21.21
CA ASP A 1 -5.12 -3.83 21.54
C ASP A 1 -3.95 -3.28 22.35
N TRP A 2 -3.58 -2.02 22.16
CA TRP A 2 -2.47 -1.35 22.86
C TRP A 2 -2.99 -0.38 23.91
N PRO A 3 -2.77 -0.62 25.22
CA PRO A 3 -3.14 0.34 26.25
C PRO A 3 -2.51 1.70 25.96
N GLY A 4 -3.28 2.79 26.07
CA GLY A 4 -2.82 4.13 25.68
C GLY A 4 -1.57 4.59 26.44
N ALA A 5 -1.43 4.21 27.71
CA ALA A 5 -0.24 4.50 28.52
C ALA A 5 1.01 3.74 28.04
N LEU A 6 0.85 2.45 27.70
CA LEU A 6 1.94 1.62 27.18
C LEU A 6 2.39 2.09 25.79
N LEU A 7 1.43 2.50 24.95
CA LEU A 7 1.72 3.07 23.63
C LEU A 7 2.46 4.41 23.74
N ALA A 8 2.06 5.25 24.71
CA ALA A 8 2.72 6.51 24.99
C ALA A 8 4.18 6.31 25.44
N GLU A 9 4.41 5.37 26.36
CA GLU A 9 5.75 5.00 26.83
C GLU A 9 6.63 4.48 25.68
N ARG A 10 6.12 3.57 24.85
CA ARG A 10 6.88 3.00 23.73
C ARG A 10 7.26 4.01 22.66
N LEU A 11 6.39 4.98 22.41
CA LEU A 11 6.60 6.01 21.41
C LEU A 11 7.36 7.23 21.98
N ASP A 12 7.70 7.20 23.27
CA ASP A 12 8.32 8.32 24.00
C ASP A 12 7.54 9.64 23.87
N VAL A 13 6.21 9.55 24.00
CA VAL A 13 5.30 10.71 23.92
C VAL A 13 4.29 10.71 25.07
N SER A 14 3.59 11.84 25.27
CA SER A 14 2.54 11.91 26.27
C SER A 14 1.27 11.14 25.86
N PRO A 15 0.45 10.65 26.80
CA PRO A 15 -0.86 10.09 26.49
C PRO A 15 -1.79 11.05 25.72
N ARG A 16 -1.62 12.36 25.93
CA ARG A 16 -2.34 13.40 25.16
C ARG A 16 -1.91 13.43 23.70
N THR A 17 -0.62 13.24 23.44
CA THR A 17 -0.03 13.14 22.09
C THR A 17 -0.55 11.91 21.37
N VAL A 18 -0.54 10.73 22.03
CA VAL A 18 -1.10 9.49 21.45
C VAL A 18 -2.54 9.69 21.00
N ARG A 19 -3.40 10.28 21.85
CA ARG A 19 -4.80 10.52 21.48
C ARG A 19 -4.92 11.45 20.28
N ARG A 20 -4.16 12.56 20.27
CA ARG A 20 -4.15 13.53 19.16
C ARG A 20 -3.68 12.89 17.84
N ASP A 21 -2.65 12.07 17.88
CA ASP A 21 -2.09 11.43 16.68
C ASP A 21 -3.00 10.30 16.17
N VAL A 22 -3.66 9.56 17.07
CA VAL A 22 -4.69 8.60 16.68
C VAL A 22 -5.85 9.28 15.98
N ASP A 23 -6.32 10.43 16.49
CA ASP A 23 -7.38 11.19 15.84
C ASP A 23 -6.94 11.68 14.45
N ARG A 24 -5.70 12.17 14.33
CA ARG A 24 -5.12 12.55 13.04
C ARG A 24 -4.98 11.38 12.05
N LEU A 25 -4.60 10.19 12.54
CA LEU A 25 -4.53 8.98 11.70
C LEU A 25 -5.92 8.59 11.18
N ARG A 26 -6.96 8.71 12.01
CA ARG A 26 -8.35 8.48 11.58
C ARG A 26 -8.80 9.47 10.50
N GLU A 27 -8.44 10.74 10.65
CA GLU A 27 -8.69 11.76 9.61
C GLU A 27 -7.99 11.42 8.28
N LEU A 28 -6.84 10.74 8.33
CA LEU A 28 -6.10 10.24 7.17
C LEU A 28 -6.62 8.89 6.63
N GLY A 29 -7.73 8.36 7.18
CA GLY A 29 -8.36 7.13 6.71
C GLY A 29 -7.80 5.84 7.33
N TYR A 30 -6.91 5.92 8.34
CA TYR A 30 -6.45 4.72 9.04
C TYR A 30 -7.54 4.21 10.01
N PRO A 31 -7.94 2.93 9.92
CA PRO A 31 -8.99 2.34 10.76
C PRO A 31 -8.49 2.02 12.17
N VAL A 32 -8.31 3.06 13.00
CA VAL A 32 -7.89 2.90 14.40
C VAL A 32 -9.12 2.77 15.30
N VAL A 33 -9.33 1.60 15.90
CA VAL A 33 -10.37 1.34 16.90
C VAL A 33 -9.84 1.67 18.29
N ALA A 34 -10.67 2.31 19.12
CA ALA A 34 -10.37 2.54 20.53
C ALA A 34 -11.39 1.79 21.40
N MET A 35 -10.91 0.85 22.19
CA MET A 35 -11.72 0.09 23.15
C MET A 35 -11.70 0.80 24.51
N LYS A 36 -12.86 1.02 25.14
CA LYS A 36 -12.96 1.59 26.49
C LYS A 36 -12.89 0.48 27.54
N GLY A 37 -12.28 0.77 28.70
CA GLY A 37 -12.23 -0.15 29.85
C GLY A 37 -10.83 -0.27 30.46
N PRO A 38 -10.67 -1.07 31.54
CA PRO A 38 -9.38 -1.29 32.21
C PRO A 38 -8.32 -1.89 31.28
N ASP A 39 -8.75 -2.77 30.38
CA ASP A 39 -7.93 -3.38 29.31
C ASP A 39 -8.10 -2.66 27.96
N GLY A 40 -8.71 -1.48 27.98
CA GLY A 40 -8.97 -0.69 26.78
C GLY A 40 -7.69 -0.20 26.11
N GLY A 41 -7.71 -0.13 24.78
CA GLY A 41 -6.53 0.24 24.01
C GLY A 41 -6.84 0.61 22.57
N TYR A 42 -5.80 1.03 21.86
CA TYR A 42 -5.84 1.33 20.44
C TYR A 42 -5.47 0.09 19.63
N ARG A 43 -6.22 -0.18 18.55
CA ARG A 43 -5.89 -1.21 17.57
C ARG A 43 -6.04 -0.64 16.18
N LEU A 44 -5.06 -0.90 15.32
CA LEU A 44 -5.19 -0.66 13.89
C LEU A 44 -5.79 -1.93 13.28
N ASP A 45 -6.99 -1.84 12.73
CA ASP A 45 -7.65 -2.97 12.06
C ASP A 45 -7.29 -3.00 10.56
N ALA A 46 -7.56 -4.12 9.91
CA ALA A 46 -7.56 -4.16 8.44
C ALA A 46 -8.79 -3.40 7.95
N GLY A 47 -8.55 -2.28 7.25
CA GLY A 47 -9.62 -1.47 6.65
C GLY A 47 -10.20 -2.11 5.39
N THR A 48 -11.28 -1.54 4.86
CA THR A 48 -11.82 -1.89 3.53
C THR A 48 -10.96 -1.34 2.39
N GLU A 49 -10.10 -0.36 2.69
CA GLU A 49 -9.17 0.28 1.77
C GLU A 49 -7.76 0.26 2.36
N LEU A 50 -6.76 0.29 1.49
CA LEU A 50 -5.37 0.41 1.93
C LEU A 50 -5.13 1.83 2.45
N PRO A 51 -4.57 2.00 3.65
CA PRO A 51 -4.18 3.32 4.13
C PRO A 51 -3.05 3.89 3.26
N PRO A 52 -2.70 5.19 3.40
CA PRO A 52 -1.52 5.75 2.75
C PRO A 52 -0.27 4.90 3.00
N LEU A 53 0.32 4.40 1.92
CA LEU A 53 1.50 3.55 1.96
C LEU A 53 2.75 4.38 1.64
N LEU A 54 3.79 4.22 2.45
CA LEU A 54 5.10 4.77 2.15
C LEU A 54 5.88 3.73 1.36
N PHE A 55 6.21 4.07 0.12
CA PHE A 55 7.11 3.28 -0.72
C PHE A 55 8.41 4.05 -0.95
N ASP A 56 9.54 3.35 -0.86
CA ASP A 56 10.79 3.89 -1.36
C ASP A 56 10.84 3.88 -2.90
N ASP A 57 11.88 4.49 -3.47
CA ASP A 57 12.04 4.61 -4.93
C ASP A 57 12.07 3.25 -5.65
N GLU A 58 12.65 2.22 -5.04
CA GLU A 58 12.78 0.89 -5.63
C GLU A 58 11.45 0.13 -5.56
N GLN A 59 10.78 0.18 -4.42
CA GLN A 59 9.46 -0.39 -4.20
C GLN A 59 8.42 0.24 -5.14
N ALA A 60 8.49 1.55 -5.34
CA ALA A 60 7.58 2.27 -6.22
C ALA A 60 7.75 1.83 -7.69
N VAL A 61 8.99 1.63 -8.15
CA VAL A 61 9.29 1.08 -9.48
C VAL A 61 8.83 -0.37 -9.59
N ALA A 62 9.11 -1.20 -8.59
CA ALA A 62 8.71 -2.61 -8.56
C ALA A 62 7.18 -2.76 -8.65
N LEU A 63 6.44 -1.95 -7.88
CA LEU A 63 4.97 -1.93 -7.92
C LEU A 63 4.46 -1.52 -9.31
N ALA A 64 5.04 -0.48 -9.90
CA ALA A 64 4.63 -0.03 -11.23
C ALA A 64 4.90 -1.11 -12.31
N VAL A 65 6.00 -1.85 -12.22
CA VAL A 65 6.31 -2.98 -13.13
C VAL A 65 5.34 -4.13 -12.91
N ALA A 66 5.07 -4.50 -11.66
CA ALA A 66 4.12 -5.57 -11.33
C ALA A 66 2.72 -5.25 -11.84
N LEU A 67 2.26 -4.00 -11.69
CA LEU A 67 0.97 -3.54 -12.19
C LEU A 67 0.92 -3.55 -13.72
N GLN A 68 2.01 -3.18 -14.42
CA GLN A 68 2.08 -3.31 -15.88
C GLN A 68 1.94 -4.77 -16.32
N ILE A 69 2.65 -5.70 -15.68
CA ILE A 69 2.54 -7.14 -16.00
C ILE A 69 1.13 -7.65 -15.74
N ALA A 70 0.50 -7.27 -14.63
CA ALA A 70 -0.84 -7.70 -14.28
C ALA A 70 -1.91 -7.25 -15.30
N THR A 71 -1.64 -6.22 -16.11
CA THR A 71 -2.55 -5.85 -17.22
C THR A 71 -2.54 -6.84 -18.39
N THR A 72 -1.58 -7.76 -18.44
CA THR A 72 -1.39 -8.71 -19.55
C THR A 72 -1.53 -10.17 -19.13
N THR A 73 -1.88 -10.47 -17.86
CA THR A 73 -1.83 -11.85 -17.33
C THR A 73 -3.01 -12.74 -17.72
N GLY A 74 -4.13 -12.17 -18.18
CA GLY A 74 -5.36 -12.95 -18.42
C GLY A 74 -5.99 -13.52 -17.14
N ALA A 75 -5.68 -12.93 -15.98
CA ALA A 75 -6.10 -13.38 -14.66
C ALA A 75 -7.39 -12.68 -14.18
N GLY A 76 -8.01 -11.84 -15.01
CA GLY A 76 -9.26 -11.13 -14.69
C GLY A 76 -9.05 -9.91 -13.78
N ILE A 77 -7.81 -9.45 -13.63
CA ILE A 77 -7.42 -8.28 -12.81
C ILE A 77 -6.92 -7.10 -13.64
N GLU A 78 -7.01 -7.19 -14.97
CA GLU A 78 -6.34 -6.29 -15.90
C GLU A 78 -6.83 -4.85 -15.74
N GLU A 79 -8.14 -4.65 -15.64
CA GLU A 79 -8.74 -3.34 -15.42
C GLU A 79 -8.38 -2.75 -14.05
N ALA A 80 -8.39 -3.59 -13.00
CA ALA A 80 -8.01 -3.17 -11.66
C ALA A 80 -6.53 -2.77 -11.59
N ALA A 81 -5.65 -3.53 -12.24
CA ALA A 81 -4.24 -3.24 -12.37
C ALA A 81 -3.99 -1.94 -13.16
N ALA A 82 -4.71 -1.72 -14.25
CA ALA A 82 -4.62 -0.48 -15.03
C ALA A 82 -5.06 0.76 -14.21
N ARG A 83 -6.15 0.65 -13.45
CA ARG A 83 -6.59 1.72 -12.53
C ARG A 83 -5.56 1.99 -11.44
N ALA A 84 -5.05 0.95 -10.78
CA ALA A 84 -4.03 1.08 -9.75
C ALA A 84 -2.74 1.71 -10.30
N LEU A 85 -2.30 1.33 -11.50
CA LEU A 85 -1.13 1.92 -12.15
C LEU A 85 -1.30 3.42 -12.39
N ASN A 86 -2.49 3.84 -12.83
CA ASN A 86 -2.81 5.26 -12.99
C ASN A 86 -2.76 6.02 -11.67
N THR A 87 -3.34 5.47 -10.59
CA THR A 87 -3.27 6.07 -9.25
C THR A 87 -1.83 6.25 -8.79
N VAL A 88 -1.00 5.21 -8.93
CA VAL A 88 0.43 5.27 -8.56
C VAL A 88 1.16 6.32 -9.39
N ARG A 89 0.94 6.36 -10.71
CA ARG A 89 1.57 7.35 -11.61
C ARG A 89 1.26 8.79 -11.24
N GLN A 90 0.10 9.10 -10.68
CA GLN A 90 -0.25 10.47 -10.28
C GLN A 90 0.65 10.99 -9.16
N VAL A 91 1.05 10.12 -8.23
CA VAL A 91 1.83 10.49 -7.03
C VAL A 91 3.34 10.26 -7.16
N LEU A 92 3.80 9.58 -8.22
CA LEU A 92 5.22 9.35 -8.46
C LEU A 92 6.01 10.65 -8.75
N PRO A 93 7.20 10.84 -8.16
CA PRO A 93 8.13 11.89 -8.55
C PRO A 93 8.48 11.81 -10.04
N ALA A 94 8.74 12.96 -10.68
CA ALA A 94 9.03 13.03 -12.12
C ALA A 94 10.14 12.07 -12.59
N ARG A 95 11.22 11.93 -11.78
CA ARG A 95 12.32 11.00 -12.05
C ARG A 95 11.86 9.54 -12.15
N LEU A 96 10.94 9.13 -11.26
CA LEU A 96 10.45 7.75 -11.21
C LEU A 96 9.39 7.50 -12.28
N ARG A 97 8.52 8.48 -12.57
CA ARG A 97 7.59 8.41 -13.72
C ARG A 97 8.34 8.14 -15.00
N HIS A 98 9.39 8.92 -15.29
CA HIS A 98 10.17 8.75 -16.50
C HIS A 98 10.83 7.37 -16.58
N ARG A 99 11.42 6.90 -15.47
CA ARG A 99 11.99 5.55 -15.39
C ARG A 99 10.94 4.45 -15.66
N VAL A 100 9.75 4.57 -15.07
CA VAL A 100 8.64 3.62 -15.30
C VAL A 100 8.15 3.68 -16.75
N ASP A 101 8.04 4.86 -17.36
CA ASP A 101 7.61 5.04 -18.75
C ASP A 101 8.59 4.41 -19.75
N THR A 102 9.89 4.44 -19.45
CA THR A 102 10.92 3.78 -20.26
C THR A 102 10.89 2.26 -20.14
N LEU A 103 10.42 1.73 -19.00
CA LEU A 103 10.24 0.30 -18.75
C LEU A 103 8.91 -0.17 -19.36
N ARG A 104 8.82 -0.17 -20.70
CA ARG A 104 7.70 -0.83 -21.39
C ARG A 104 7.84 -2.34 -21.24
N VAL A 105 7.00 -2.92 -20.40
CA VAL A 105 6.91 -4.37 -20.24
C VAL A 105 6.03 -4.92 -21.36
N THR A 106 6.65 -5.59 -22.32
CA THR A 106 5.94 -6.41 -23.31
C THR A 106 5.87 -7.83 -22.79
N ALA A 107 4.66 -8.31 -22.50
CA ALA A 107 4.46 -9.73 -22.25
C ALA A 107 4.80 -10.52 -23.51
N VAL A 108 5.83 -11.37 -23.42
CA VAL A 108 6.17 -12.31 -24.48
C VAL A 108 5.43 -13.60 -24.15
N ASP A 109 4.59 -14.05 -25.09
CA ASP A 109 3.86 -15.30 -24.91
C ASP A 109 4.86 -16.45 -24.72
N ARG A 110 4.63 -17.32 -23.73
CA ARG A 110 5.55 -18.42 -23.45
C ARG A 110 5.55 -19.33 -24.69
N PRO A 111 6.68 -19.55 -25.37
CA PRO A 111 6.69 -20.38 -26.56
C PRO A 111 6.13 -21.76 -26.20
N ALA A 112 5.05 -22.15 -26.88
CA ALA A 112 4.46 -23.47 -26.70
C ALA A 112 5.58 -24.49 -26.94
N ILE A 113 5.94 -25.23 -25.90
CA ILE A 113 6.87 -26.35 -26.02
C ILE A 113 6.14 -27.36 -26.90
N ARG A 114 6.49 -27.39 -28.18
CA ARG A 114 5.95 -28.35 -29.13
C ARG A 114 6.48 -29.71 -28.66
N PRO A 115 5.62 -30.68 -28.31
CA PRO A 115 6.11 -32.03 -28.00
C PRO A 115 6.83 -32.57 -29.23
N GLU A 116 8.06 -33.04 -29.05
CA GLU A 116 8.81 -33.67 -30.14
C GLU A 116 8.13 -34.99 -30.56
N PRO A 117 8.09 -35.29 -31.87
CA PRO A 117 7.37 -36.42 -32.45
C PRO A 117 8.00 -37.80 -32.13
#